data_AF-A0A8B9VLT9-F1
#
_entry.id   AF-A0A8B9VLT9-F1
#
_cell.length_a   1.000
_cell.length_b   1.000
_cell.length_c   1.000
_cell.angle_alpha   90.00
_cell.angle_beta   90.00
_cell.angle_gamma   90.00
#
_symmetry.space_group_name_H-M   'P 1'
#
loop_
_entity.id
_entity.type
_entity.pdbx_description
1 polymer ?
#
loop_
_entity_poly.entity_id
_entity_poly.type
_entity_poly.pdbx_seq_one_letter_code
_entity_poly.pdbx_strand_id
1 'polypeptide(L)'
;MDEMKEKKKQQLLDLDRLTNIISRIEEEIVQLRKKYERAIQQKNESGLLLKSREEEVCILYEKINMQEMLCRNGDIEMQAMDEKISFLKMKVAEKKRQIEFLFKALPTKKALDADLVVLQIQYSQCKDRIKQMEAILADPTNESRKRDLGGTDPSPPELRKKIEQIEVELVQKEERLLEMDFLYDHVSRLTARIRTTAGSRQQDTLLLATRISELQKKIKDRTQKMMALVAELSMKQALAIKLQQEMRDKEQFLMTVSARIDQGLPPPKETEIEWLKILRNEKVYKEAAEARARQAAEEEQAAVPGCVHTTAEQRPTAYIPNDEYSLPLPRPYGALAPFKPSEAGSNMRHFRKPIVKPIEI
;
A
#
# COMPACT_ATOMS: atom_id res chain seq x y z
N MET A 1 -79.38 -74.56 -7.08
CA MET A 1 -79.86 -73.15 -7.07
C MET A 1 -79.42 -72.42 -5.79
N ASP A 2 -79.36 -73.07 -4.63
CA ASP A 2 -79.03 -72.40 -3.37
C ASP A 2 -77.53 -72.13 -3.14
N GLU A 3 -76.61 -72.96 -3.62
CA GLU A 3 -75.15 -72.67 -3.56
C GLU A 3 -74.75 -71.40 -4.33
N MET A 4 -75.40 -71.14 -5.47
CA MET A 4 -75.19 -69.92 -6.26
C MET A 4 -75.72 -68.69 -5.53
N LYS A 5 -76.81 -68.82 -4.76
CA LYS A 5 -77.35 -67.75 -3.92
C LYS A 5 -76.43 -67.47 -2.73
N GLU A 6 -75.88 -68.51 -2.10
CA GLU A 6 -74.96 -68.36 -0.96
C GLU A 6 -73.65 -67.69 -1.38
N LYS A 7 -73.04 -68.14 -2.49
CA LYS A 7 -71.85 -67.47 -3.07
C LYS A 7 -72.11 -66.01 -3.42
N LYS A 8 -73.29 -65.70 -3.99
CA LYS A 8 -73.67 -64.33 -4.32
C LYS A 8 -73.83 -63.46 -3.08
N LYS A 9 -74.35 -64.03 -1.98
CA LYS A 9 -74.50 -63.37 -0.68
C LYS A 9 -73.14 -63.09 -0.04
N GLN A 10 -72.21 -64.03 -0.16
CA GLN A 10 -70.84 -63.91 0.34
C GLN A 10 -70.04 -62.86 -0.42
N GLN A 11 -70.15 -62.83 -1.75
CA GLN A 11 -69.58 -61.76 -2.58
C GLN A 11 -70.15 -60.37 -2.27
N LEU A 12 -71.43 -60.28 -1.88
CA LEU A 12 -72.07 -59.03 -1.49
C LEU A 12 -71.52 -58.51 -0.15
N LEU A 13 -71.28 -59.40 0.81
CA LEU A 13 -70.63 -59.08 2.09
C LEU A 13 -69.17 -58.67 1.91
N ASP A 14 -68.43 -59.32 1.00
CA ASP A 14 -67.05 -58.97 0.68
C ASP A 14 -66.96 -57.62 -0.04
N LEU A 15 -67.91 -57.32 -0.94
CA LEU A 15 -68.03 -55.99 -1.54
C LEU A 15 -68.28 -54.91 -0.48
N ASP A 16 -69.20 -55.15 0.45
CA ASP A 16 -69.52 -54.19 1.51
C ASP A 16 -68.32 -53.95 2.45
N ARG A 17 -67.54 -55.00 2.75
CA ARG A 17 -66.26 -54.87 3.47
C ARG A 17 -65.24 -54.05 2.70
N LEU A 18 -65.06 -54.32 1.42
CA LEU A 18 -64.14 -53.58 0.56
C LEU A 18 -64.55 -52.11 0.43
N THR A 19 -65.84 -51.82 0.28
CA THR A 19 -66.37 -50.45 0.25
C THR A 19 -66.08 -49.70 1.55
N ASN A 20 -66.30 -50.32 2.70
CA ASN A 20 -65.96 -49.71 4.00
C ASN A 20 -64.46 -49.45 4.16
N ILE A 21 -63.60 -50.34 3.66
CA ILE A 21 -62.14 -50.15 3.65
C ILE A 21 -61.77 -48.97 2.73
N ILE A 22 -62.37 -48.89 1.54
CA ILE A 22 -62.14 -47.80 0.59
C ILE A 22 -62.54 -46.46 1.21
N SER A 23 -63.74 -46.35 1.80
CA SER A 23 -64.18 -45.11 2.44
C SER A 23 -63.26 -44.67 3.58
N ARG A 24 -62.74 -45.61 4.38
CA ARG A 24 -61.77 -45.31 5.43
C ARG A 24 -60.44 -44.80 4.87
N ILE A 25 -59.94 -45.42 3.81
CA ILE A 25 -58.72 -44.97 3.11
C ILE A 25 -58.94 -43.57 2.49
N GLU A 26 -60.12 -43.30 1.91
CA GLU A 26 -60.46 -41.99 1.36
C GLU A 26 -60.46 -40.89 2.44
N GLU A 27 -61.04 -41.16 3.61
CA GLU A 27 -60.98 -40.25 4.76
C GLU A 27 -59.54 -40.01 5.24
N GLU A 28 -58.73 -41.06 5.32
CA GLU A 28 -57.31 -40.96 5.66
C GLU A 28 -56.53 -40.11 4.63
N ILE A 29 -56.81 -40.27 3.33
CA ILE A 29 -56.23 -39.45 2.25
C ILE A 29 -56.60 -37.98 2.43
N VAL A 30 -57.87 -37.67 2.73
CA VAL A 30 -58.32 -36.28 2.94
C VAL A 30 -57.66 -35.67 4.18
N GLN A 31 -57.57 -36.42 5.27
CA GLN A 31 -56.87 -35.96 6.48
C GLN A 31 -55.38 -35.74 6.22
N LEU A 32 -54.74 -36.62 5.46
CA LEU A 32 -53.34 -36.50 5.09
C LEU A 32 -53.10 -35.25 4.22
N ARG A 33 -53.96 -34.99 3.23
CA ARG A 33 -53.91 -33.76 2.41
C ARG A 33 -54.00 -32.50 3.27
N LYS A 34 -54.97 -32.44 4.21
CA LYS A 34 -55.10 -31.29 5.13
C LYS A 34 -53.89 -31.10 6.05
N LYS A 35 -53.24 -32.18 6.48
CA LYS A 35 -51.98 -32.10 7.26
C LYS A 35 -50.84 -31.58 6.38
N TYR A 36 -50.77 -32.06 5.14
CA TYR A 36 -49.74 -31.66 4.18
C TYR A 36 -49.86 -30.17 3.81
N GLU A 37 -51.08 -29.69 3.56
CA GLU A 37 -51.34 -28.29 3.23
C GLU A 37 -50.98 -27.34 4.38
N ARG A 38 -51.31 -27.71 5.63
CA ARG A 38 -50.86 -26.97 6.82
C ARG A 38 -49.35 -26.95 6.98
N ALA A 39 -48.68 -28.07 6.72
CA ALA A 39 -47.22 -28.14 6.76
C ALA A 39 -46.59 -27.23 5.69
N ILE A 40 -47.17 -27.16 4.49
CA ILE A 40 -46.74 -26.23 3.44
C ILE A 40 -46.93 -24.78 3.86
N GLN A 41 -48.09 -24.42 4.42
CA GLN A 41 -48.36 -23.06 4.89
C GLN A 41 -47.34 -22.62 5.96
N GLN A 42 -47.11 -23.45 6.97
CA GLN A 42 -46.10 -23.18 8.01
C GLN A 42 -44.69 -23.05 7.43
N LYS A 43 -44.33 -23.90 6.46
CA LYS A 43 -43.04 -23.78 5.76
C LYS A 43 -42.92 -22.46 5.01
N ASN A 44 -43.99 -22.02 4.33
CA ASN A 44 -43.99 -20.79 3.55
C ASN A 44 -43.92 -19.55 4.45
N GLU A 45 -44.68 -19.52 5.56
CA GLU A 45 -44.62 -18.46 6.56
C GLU A 45 -43.22 -18.36 7.20
N SER A 46 -42.65 -19.49 7.60
CA SER A 46 -41.28 -19.54 8.10
C SER A 46 -40.26 -19.08 7.05
N GLY A 47 -40.48 -19.39 5.77
CA GLY A 47 -39.62 -18.97 4.67
C GLY A 47 -39.67 -17.45 4.45
N LEU A 48 -40.86 -16.84 4.56
CA LEU A 48 -41.02 -15.38 4.47
C LEU A 48 -40.32 -14.66 5.63
N LEU A 49 -40.48 -15.16 6.86
CA LEU A 49 -39.79 -14.60 8.03
C LEU A 49 -38.27 -14.72 7.90
N LEU A 50 -37.77 -15.86 7.42
CA LEU A 50 -36.34 -16.05 7.19
C LEU A 50 -35.80 -15.04 6.17
N LYS A 51 -36.52 -14.85 5.06
CA LYS A 51 -36.14 -13.87 4.04
C LYS A 51 -36.11 -12.44 4.59
N SER A 52 -37.12 -12.05 5.37
CA SER A 52 -37.15 -10.73 6.02
C SER A 52 -35.94 -10.54 6.96
N ARG A 53 -35.59 -11.58 7.74
CA ARG A 53 -34.42 -11.57 8.62
C ARG A 53 -33.12 -11.46 7.82
N GLU A 54 -33.00 -12.15 6.70
CA GLU A 54 -31.83 -12.07 5.81
C GLU A 54 -31.66 -10.66 5.22
N GLU A 55 -32.76 -10.01 4.83
CA GLU A 55 -32.76 -8.62 4.34
C GLU A 55 -32.32 -7.64 5.44
N GLU A 56 -32.84 -7.77 6.67
CA GLU A 56 -32.41 -6.97 7.83
C GLU A 56 -30.91 -7.11 8.10
N VAL A 57 -30.41 -8.34 8.07
CA VAL A 57 -28.98 -8.62 8.26
C VAL A 57 -28.14 -7.95 7.18
N CYS A 58 -28.57 -8.00 5.92
CA CYS A 58 -27.89 -7.33 4.82
C CYS A 58 -27.78 -5.80 5.05
N ILE A 59 -28.89 -5.17 5.43
CA ILE A 59 -28.94 -3.72 5.72
C ILE A 59 -28.01 -3.36 6.89
N LEU A 60 -27.98 -4.19 7.94
CA LEU A 60 -27.10 -3.96 9.09
C LEU A 60 -25.62 -4.05 8.70
N TYR A 61 -25.24 -5.01 7.85
CA TYR A 61 -23.88 -5.09 7.34
C TYR A 61 -23.48 -3.86 6.53
N GLU A 62 -24.37 -3.35 5.68
CA GLU A 62 -24.12 -2.12 4.92
C GLU A 62 -23.92 -0.92 5.84
N LYS A 63 -24.76 -0.78 6.89
CA LYS A 63 -24.61 0.29 7.89
C LYS A 63 -23.29 0.21 8.63
N ILE A 64 -22.89 -0.98 9.07
CA ILE A 64 -21.61 -1.19 9.76
C ILE A 64 -20.45 -0.82 8.83
N ASN A 65 -20.48 -1.26 7.58
CA ASN A 65 -19.43 -0.95 6.61
C ASN A 65 -19.32 0.55 6.34
N MET A 66 -20.45 1.26 6.19
CA MET A 66 -20.45 2.72 6.05
C MET A 66 -19.86 3.40 7.28
N GLN A 67 -20.23 2.95 8.49
CA GLN A 67 -19.72 3.52 9.73
C GLN A 67 -18.22 3.25 9.92
N GLU A 68 -17.74 2.06 9.56
CA GLU A 68 -16.31 1.74 9.61
C GLU A 68 -15.50 2.61 8.65
N MET A 69 -16.00 2.84 7.44
CA MET A 69 -15.36 3.76 6.49
C MET A 69 -15.33 5.21 7.01
N LEU A 70 -16.41 5.66 7.66
CA LEU A 70 -16.45 6.98 8.30
C LEU A 70 -15.43 7.09 9.44
N CYS A 71 -15.32 6.07 10.30
CA CYS A 71 -14.33 6.05 11.38
C CYS A 71 -12.90 6.09 10.82
N ARG A 72 -12.59 5.26 9.81
CA ARG A 72 -11.26 5.27 9.18
C ARG A 72 -10.91 6.62 8.56
N ASN A 73 -11.86 7.26 7.88
CA ASN A 73 -11.64 8.60 7.33
C ASN A 73 -11.41 9.62 8.46
N GLY A 74 -12.21 9.54 9.53
CA GLY A 74 -12.02 10.38 10.72
C GLY A 74 -10.65 10.18 11.37
N ASP A 75 -10.17 8.94 11.48
CA ASP A 75 -8.85 8.64 12.03
C ASP A 75 -7.72 9.25 11.20
N ILE A 76 -7.83 9.19 9.87
CA ILE A 76 -6.85 9.80 8.94
C ILE A 76 -6.85 11.33 9.10
N GLU A 77 -8.03 11.95 9.15
CA GLU A 77 -8.15 13.39 9.36
C GLU A 77 -7.61 13.82 10.73
N MET A 78 -7.86 13.04 11.78
CA MET A 78 -7.35 13.28 13.12
C MET A 78 -5.83 13.18 13.16
N GLN A 79 -5.24 12.16 12.53
CA GLN A 79 -3.78 12.03 12.40
C GLN A 79 -3.17 13.23 11.67
N ALA A 80 -3.79 13.69 10.58
CA ALA A 80 -3.32 14.87 9.85
C ALA A 80 -3.36 16.14 10.72
N MET A 81 -4.40 16.29 11.56
CA MET A 81 -4.49 17.39 12.51
C MET A 81 -3.43 17.29 13.62
N ASP A 82 -3.16 16.09 14.14
CA ASP A 82 -2.13 15.85 15.15
C ASP A 82 -0.72 16.17 14.62
N GLU A 83 -0.42 15.78 13.38
CA GLU A 83 0.82 16.16 12.69
C GLU A 83 0.95 17.68 12.57
N LYS A 84 -0.14 18.37 12.21
CA LYS A 84 -0.17 19.83 12.12
C LYS A 84 0.05 20.49 13.49
N ILE A 85 -0.54 19.94 14.55
CA ILE A 85 -0.31 20.41 15.93
C ILE A 85 1.16 20.22 16.32
N SER A 86 1.74 19.04 16.05
CA SER A 86 3.14 18.74 16.33
C SER A 86 4.09 19.71 15.61
N PHE A 87 3.82 19.97 14.32
CA PHE A 87 4.57 20.94 13.53
C PHE A 87 4.47 22.37 14.08
N LEU A 88 3.27 22.80 14.48
CA LEU A 88 3.08 24.12 15.10
C LEU A 88 3.81 24.22 16.44
N LYS A 89 3.78 23.18 17.28
CA LYS A 89 4.56 23.12 18.52
C LYS A 89 6.06 23.27 18.27
N MET A 90 6.59 22.59 17.25
CA MET A 90 7.99 22.73 16.83
C MET A 90 8.32 24.16 16.39
N LYS A 91 7.45 24.80 15.58
CA LYS A 91 7.62 26.22 15.20
C LYS A 91 7.64 27.16 16.39
N VAL A 92 6.75 26.94 17.37
CA VAL A 92 6.72 27.75 18.59
C VAL A 92 8.01 27.57 19.39
N ALA A 93 8.50 26.34 19.54
CA ALA A 93 9.75 26.06 20.25
C ALA A 93 10.94 26.75 19.57
N GLU A 94 11.03 26.69 18.24
CA GLU A 94 12.10 27.36 17.49
C GLU A 94 12.02 28.89 17.63
N LYS A 95 10.82 29.48 17.59
CA LYS A 95 10.65 30.92 17.83
C LYS A 95 11.04 31.34 19.24
N LYS A 96 10.73 30.53 20.26
CA LYS A 96 11.21 30.77 21.63
C LYS A 96 12.74 30.75 21.71
N ARG A 97 13.38 29.76 21.08
CA ARG A 97 14.84 29.67 21.01
C ARG A 97 15.47 30.90 20.34
N GLN A 98 14.88 31.38 19.23
CA GLN A 98 15.33 32.59 18.54
C GLN A 98 15.22 33.83 19.44
N ILE A 99 14.12 33.97 20.18
CA ILE A 99 13.93 35.06 21.13
C ILE A 99 14.99 35.01 22.24
N GLU A 100 15.22 33.84 22.84
CA GLU A 100 16.25 33.65 23.87
C GLU A 100 17.66 34.01 23.36
N PHE A 101 17.98 33.61 22.13
CA PHE A 101 19.24 33.98 21.49
C PHE A 101 19.38 35.50 21.32
N LEU A 102 18.34 36.17 20.84
CA LEU A 102 18.34 37.62 20.67
C LEU A 102 18.49 38.35 22.02
N PHE A 103 17.82 37.86 23.08
CA PHE A 103 18.00 38.41 24.43
C PHE A 103 19.43 38.26 24.94
N LYS A 104 20.12 37.16 24.62
CA LYS A 104 21.55 36.98 24.97
C LYS A 104 22.47 37.89 24.16
N ALA A 105 22.12 38.21 22.92
CA ALA A 105 22.92 39.10 22.06
C ALA A 105 22.70 40.60 22.36
N LEU A 106 21.56 40.97 22.96
CA LEU A 106 21.18 42.35 23.23
C LEU A 106 22.19 43.14 24.09
N PRO A 107 22.77 42.59 25.18
CA PRO A 107 23.75 43.31 25.99
C PRO A 107 25.02 43.66 25.19
N THR A 108 25.53 42.73 24.39
CA THR A 108 26.69 42.96 23.53
C THR A 108 26.43 44.08 22.53
N LYS A 109 25.24 44.10 21.92
CA LYS A 109 24.85 45.18 21.00
C LYS A 109 24.78 46.54 21.72
N LYS A 110 24.21 46.59 22.92
CA LYS A 110 24.18 47.81 23.74
C LYS A 110 25.58 48.30 24.15
N ALA A 111 26.49 47.38 24.46
CA ALA A 111 27.88 47.72 24.78
C ALA A 111 28.59 48.33 23.55
N LEU A 112 28.46 47.69 22.38
CA LEU A 112 29.02 48.21 21.12
C LEU A 112 28.42 49.57 20.72
N ASP A 113 27.11 49.77 20.92
CA ASP A 113 26.45 51.06 20.67
C ASP A 113 27.03 52.15 21.60
N ALA A 114 27.30 51.84 22.87
CA ALA A 114 27.92 52.77 23.81
C ALA A 114 29.37 53.11 23.41
N ASP A 115 30.16 52.10 23.01
CA ASP A 115 31.53 52.30 22.52
C ASP A 115 31.55 53.17 21.26
N LEU A 116 30.60 52.98 20.35
CA LEU A 116 30.46 53.79 19.14
C LEU A 116 30.20 55.26 19.47
N VAL A 117 29.30 55.54 20.43
CA VAL A 117 29.05 56.92 20.88
C VAL A 117 30.32 57.54 21.46
N VAL A 118 31.07 56.81 22.29
CA VAL A 118 32.34 57.28 22.84
C VAL A 118 33.34 57.59 21.72
N LEU A 119 33.50 56.69 20.75
CA LEU A 119 34.40 56.89 19.62
C LEU A 119 33.99 58.09 18.77
N GLN A 120 32.69 58.32 18.59
CA GLN A 120 32.18 59.45 17.83
C GLN A 120 32.44 60.78 18.54
N ILE A 121 32.35 60.82 19.87
CA ILE A 121 32.75 61.98 20.69
C ILE A 121 34.25 62.21 20.59
N GLN A 122 35.08 61.16 20.70
CA GLN A 122 36.53 61.30 20.56
C GLN A 122 36.92 61.80 19.17
N TYR A 123 36.25 61.30 18.13
CA TYR A 123 36.47 61.74 16.76
C TYR A 123 36.11 63.22 16.57
N SER A 124 34.98 63.69 17.13
CA SER A 124 34.62 65.11 17.05
C SER A 124 35.62 65.99 17.80
N GLN A 125 36.06 65.58 18.99
CA GLN A 125 37.11 66.28 19.73
C GLN A 125 38.43 66.36 18.95
N CYS A 126 38.87 65.26 18.33
CA CYS A 126 40.05 65.25 17.47
C CYS A 126 39.87 66.18 16.27
N LYS A 127 38.69 66.17 15.63
CA LYS A 127 38.38 67.05 14.50
C LYS A 127 38.42 68.53 14.91
N ASP A 128 37.87 68.87 16.07
CA ASP A 128 37.89 70.24 16.58
C ASP A 128 39.30 70.68 16.96
N ARG A 129 40.09 69.79 17.56
CA ARG A 129 41.52 70.02 17.84
C ARG A 129 42.34 70.21 16.57
N ILE A 130 42.08 69.43 15.52
CA ILE A 130 42.72 69.62 14.20
C ILE A 130 42.36 71.00 13.65
N LYS A 131 41.08 71.38 13.64
CA LYS A 131 40.66 72.72 13.19
C LYS A 131 41.31 73.84 13.99
N GLN A 132 41.44 73.68 15.31
CA GLN A 132 42.15 74.63 16.16
C GLN A 132 43.63 74.73 15.74
N MET A 133 44.31 73.60 15.53
CA MET A 133 45.70 73.58 15.07
C MET A 133 45.86 74.18 13.67
N GLU A 134 44.94 73.89 12.74
CA GLU A 134 44.89 74.48 11.41
C GLU A 134 44.71 75.99 11.48
N ALA A 135 43.83 76.50 12.35
CA ALA A 135 43.65 77.94 12.57
C ALA A 135 44.94 78.59 13.11
N ILE A 136 45.59 77.97 14.09
CA ILE A 136 46.87 78.41 14.68
C ILE A 136 47.99 78.43 13.63
N LEU A 137 48.01 77.48 12.69
CA LEU A 137 48.98 77.40 11.60
C LEU A 137 48.68 78.37 10.46
N ALA A 138 47.40 78.63 10.18
CA ALA A 138 46.96 79.56 9.15
C ALA A 138 47.19 81.03 9.54
N ASP A 139 47.25 81.34 10.84
CA ASP A 139 47.59 82.67 11.35
C ASP A 139 49.04 83.07 10.94
N PRO A 140 49.21 84.11 10.09
CA PRO A 140 50.53 84.55 9.65
C PRO A 140 51.37 85.24 10.73
N THR A 141 50.75 85.60 11.85
CA THR A 141 51.36 86.38 12.94
C THR A 141 51.96 85.52 14.06
N ASN A 142 51.82 84.20 13.97
CA ASN A 142 52.23 83.29 15.02
C ASN A 142 53.73 82.91 14.93
N GLU A 143 54.53 83.32 15.92
CA GLU A 143 55.97 83.02 16.06
C GLU A 143 56.27 81.50 16.05
N SER A 144 55.36 80.65 16.55
CA SER A 144 55.54 79.19 16.58
C SER A 144 55.38 78.49 15.22
N ARG A 145 54.94 79.21 14.18
CA ARG A 145 54.83 78.68 12.81
C ARG A 145 56.19 78.50 12.16
N LYS A 146 57.13 79.39 12.46
CA LYS A 146 58.49 79.34 11.91
C LYS A 146 59.37 78.62 12.90
N ARG A 147 59.60 77.33 12.62
CA ARG A 147 60.74 76.62 13.17
C ARG A 147 61.90 76.87 12.23
N ASP A 148 62.92 77.57 12.68
CA ASP A 148 64.22 77.54 12.03
C ASP A 148 64.77 76.12 12.22
N LEU A 149 64.45 75.25 11.27
CA LEU A 149 65.08 73.95 11.17
C LEU A 149 66.52 74.23 10.76
N GLY A 150 67.40 74.24 11.76
CA GLY A 150 68.84 74.18 11.53
C GLY A 150 69.15 72.96 10.68
N GLY A 151 69.50 73.22 9.43
CA GLY A 151 69.94 72.25 8.46
C GLY A 151 70.84 72.99 7.49
N THR A 152 72.10 72.59 7.42
CA THR A 152 72.97 73.02 6.34
C THR A 152 72.46 72.32 5.07
N ASP A 153 72.12 73.09 4.04
CA ASP A 153 71.84 72.50 2.73
C ASP A 153 73.07 71.69 2.32
N PRO A 154 72.94 70.35 2.15
CA PRO A 154 74.08 69.54 1.79
C PRO A 154 74.64 70.06 0.48
N SER A 155 75.95 70.26 0.46
CA SER A 155 76.60 70.80 -0.73
C SER A 155 76.36 69.84 -1.91
N PRO A 156 76.35 70.33 -3.17
CA PRO A 156 76.20 69.47 -4.35
C PRO A 156 77.05 68.17 -4.35
N PRO A 157 78.29 68.13 -3.81
CA PRO A 157 79.03 66.87 -3.69
C PRO A 157 78.50 65.91 -2.60
N GLU A 158 77.94 66.40 -1.49
CA GLU A 158 77.33 65.56 -0.44
C GLU A 158 76.05 64.89 -0.93
N LEU A 159 75.23 65.62 -1.70
CA LEU A 159 74.06 65.09 -2.39
C LEU A 159 74.44 63.99 -3.39
N ARG A 160 75.48 64.22 -4.20
CA ARG A 160 75.99 63.21 -5.14
C ARG A 160 76.44 61.94 -4.41
N LYS A 161 77.21 62.07 -3.33
CA LYS A 161 77.63 60.93 -2.51
C LYS A 161 76.44 60.18 -1.90
N LYS A 162 75.38 60.89 -1.53
CA LYS A 162 74.15 60.27 -1.01
C LYS A 162 73.35 59.55 -2.10
N ILE A 163 73.29 60.12 -3.30
CA ILE A 163 72.70 59.48 -4.48
C ILE A 163 73.44 58.19 -4.79
N GLU A 164 74.78 58.21 -4.86
CA GLU A 164 75.60 57.01 -5.08
C GLU A 164 75.35 55.94 -4.01
N GLN A 165 75.23 56.33 -2.73
CA GLN A 165 74.89 55.39 -1.65
C GLN A 165 73.51 54.75 -1.85
N ILE A 166 72.51 55.55 -2.23
CA ILE A 166 71.15 55.06 -2.46
C ILE A 166 71.09 54.17 -3.70
N GLU A 167 71.85 54.49 -4.76
CA GLU A 167 71.97 53.65 -5.96
C GLU A 167 72.57 52.28 -5.62
N VAL A 168 73.62 52.24 -4.78
CA VAL A 168 74.19 50.96 -4.30
C VAL A 168 73.17 50.19 -3.45
N GLU A 169 72.46 50.85 -2.55
CA GLU A 169 71.40 50.21 -1.74
C GLU A 169 70.23 49.71 -2.60
N LEU A 170 69.91 50.41 -3.69
CA LEU A 170 68.87 50.03 -4.64
C LEU A 170 69.27 48.76 -5.40
N VAL A 171 70.49 48.73 -5.95
CA VAL A 171 71.02 47.54 -6.65
C VAL A 171 71.02 46.32 -5.72
N GLN A 172 71.44 46.47 -4.46
CA GLN A 172 71.40 45.39 -3.47
C GLN A 172 69.96 44.91 -3.13
N LYS A 173 68.95 45.77 -3.28
CA LYS A 173 67.54 45.38 -3.10
C LYS A 173 66.99 44.70 -4.35
N GLU A 174 67.39 45.16 -5.53
CA GLU A 174 67.04 44.54 -6.81
C GLU A 174 67.60 43.12 -6.91
N GLU A 175 68.87 42.90 -6.53
CA GLU A 175 69.47 41.56 -6.44
C GLU A 175 68.68 40.65 -5.49
N ARG A 176 68.34 41.15 -4.30
CA ARG A 176 67.52 40.39 -3.34
C ARG A 176 66.12 40.08 -3.85
N LEU A 177 65.51 40.98 -4.62
CA LEU A 177 64.21 40.72 -5.25
C LEU A 177 64.31 39.61 -6.30
N LEU A 178 65.35 39.62 -7.13
CA LEU A 178 65.59 38.57 -8.13
C LEU A 178 65.79 37.20 -7.47
N GLU A 179 66.50 37.13 -6.35
CA GLU A 179 66.64 35.91 -5.55
C GLU A 179 65.29 35.41 -5.02
N MET A 180 64.46 36.31 -4.48
CA MET A 180 63.13 35.97 -3.98
C MET A 180 62.18 35.52 -5.09
N ASP A 181 62.25 36.13 -6.27
CA ASP A 181 61.45 35.74 -7.44
C ASP A 181 61.84 34.33 -7.92
N PHE A 182 63.14 34.00 -7.93
CA PHE A 182 63.60 32.66 -8.26
C PHE A 182 63.08 31.61 -7.26
N LEU A 183 63.14 31.92 -5.96
CA LEU A 183 62.59 31.05 -4.92
C LEU A 183 61.07 30.90 -5.06
N TYR A 184 60.36 31.99 -5.35
CA TYR A 184 58.91 31.97 -5.55
C TYR A 184 58.52 31.09 -6.74
N ASP A 185 59.22 31.20 -7.86
CA ASP A 185 59.00 30.37 -9.05
C ASP A 185 59.28 28.89 -8.75
N HIS A 186 60.34 28.58 -7.98
CA HIS A 186 60.62 27.22 -7.52
C HIS A 186 59.50 26.66 -6.62
N VAL A 187 59.07 27.41 -5.60
CA VAL A 187 57.99 27.01 -4.69
C VAL A 187 56.66 26.86 -5.44
N SER A 188 56.37 27.75 -6.38
CA SER A 188 55.17 27.70 -7.22
C SER A 188 55.14 26.43 -8.07
N ARG A 189 56.26 26.07 -8.71
CA ARG A 189 56.38 24.81 -9.46
C ARG A 189 56.20 23.58 -8.57
N LEU A 190 56.82 23.55 -7.40
CA LEU A 190 56.66 22.44 -6.44
C LEU A 190 55.20 22.32 -5.98
N THR A 191 54.57 23.44 -5.65
CA THR A 191 53.17 23.50 -5.22
C THR A 191 52.23 23.01 -6.33
N ALA A 192 52.47 23.41 -7.58
CA ALA A 192 51.71 22.94 -8.73
C ALA A 192 51.83 21.41 -8.91
N ARG A 193 53.05 20.85 -8.79
CA ARG A 193 53.28 19.39 -8.83
C ARG A 193 52.57 18.65 -7.70
N ILE A 194 52.57 19.19 -6.49
CA ILE A 194 51.83 18.60 -5.37
C ILE A 194 50.32 18.65 -5.64
N ARG A 195 49.81 19.76 -6.17
CA ARG A 195 48.39 19.89 -6.52
C ARG A 195 47.97 18.88 -7.59
N THR A 196 48.77 18.67 -8.63
CA THR A 196 48.44 17.70 -9.69
C THR A 196 48.45 16.27 -9.17
N THR A 197 49.44 15.90 -8.34
CA THR A 197 49.50 14.58 -7.70
C THR A 197 48.41 14.35 -6.66
N ALA A 198 48.00 15.38 -5.92
CA ALA A 198 46.84 15.30 -5.04
C ALA A 198 45.53 15.10 -5.84
N GLY A 199 45.38 15.83 -6.95
CA GLY A 199 44.24 15.68 -7.87
C GLY A 199 44.13 14.28 -8.45
N SER A 200 45.23 13.69 -8.91
CA SER A 200 45.23 12.32 -9.44
C SER A 200 44.86 11.29 -8.36
N ARG A 201 45.43 11.42 -7.15
CA ARG A 201 45.10 10.54 -6.01
C ARG A 201 43.64 10.64 -5.60
N GLN A 202 43.06 11.83 -5.65
CA GLN A 202 41.63 12.03 -5.37
C GLN A 202 40.77 11.29 -6.40
N GLN A 203 41.14 11.37 -7.69
CA GLN A 203 40.45 10.65 -8.75
C GLN A 203 40.54 9.12 -8.58
N ASP A 204 41.72 8.60 -8.22
CA ASP A 204 41.92 7.17 -7.94
C ASP A 204 41.05 6.71 -6.76
N THR A 205 40.99 7.53 -5.70
CA THR A 205 40.16 7.24 -4.52
C THR A 205 38.68 7.21 -4.87
N LEU A 206 38.21 8.12 -5.73
CA LEU A 206 36.84 8.13 -6.21
C LEU A 206 36.50 6.87 -7.02
N LEU A 207 37.40 6.44 -7.93
CA LEU A 207 37.23 5.19 -8.68
C LEU A 207 37.20 3.96 -7.77
N LEU A 208 37.99 3.95 -6.71
CA LEU A 208 37.94 2.88 -5.71
C LEU A 208 36.60 2.90 -4.95
N ALA A 209 36.11 4.07 -4.55
CA ALA A 209 34.85 4.22 -3.84
C ALA A 209 33.64 3.78 -4.68
N THR A 210 33.60 4.12 -5.98
CA THR A 210 32.55 3.65 -6.89
C THR A 210 32.59 2.12 -7.02
N ARG A 211 33.78 1.53 -7.20
CA ARG A 211 33.94 0.08 -7.29
C ARG A 211 33.51 -0.64 -6.00
N ILE A 212 33.83 -0.09 -4.83
CA ILE A 212 33.36 -0.62 -3.53
C ILE A 212 31.84 -0.56 -3.45
N SER A 213 31.23 0.54 -3.88
CA SER A 213 29.77 0.72 -3.86
C SER A 213 29.07 -0.30 -4.77
N GLU A 214 29.63 -0.57 -5.95
CA GLU A 214 29.13 -1.62 -6.85
C GLU A 214 29.24 -3.01 -6.23
N LEU A 215 30.36 -3.33 -5.59
CA LEU A 215 30.55 -4.61 -4.89
C LEU A 215 29.56 -4.76 -3.74
N GLN A 216 29.33 -3.71 -2.95
CA GLN A 216 28.32 -3.71 -1.90
C GLN A 216 26.91 -3.98 -2.44
N LYS A 217 26.55 -3.38 -3.58
CA LYS A 217 25.27 -3.66 -4.25
C LYS A 217 25.16 -5.13 -4.64
N LYS A 218 26.20 -5.69 -5.28
CA LYS A 218 26.24 -7.12 -5.65
C LYS A 218 26.12 -8.04 -4.43
N ILE A 219 26.76 -7.69 -3.32
CA ILE A 219 26.66 -8.44 -2.06
C ILE A 219 25.21 -8.40 -1.55
N LYS A 220 24.59 -7.23 -1.48
CA LYS A 220 23.18 -7.10 -1.03
C LYS A 220 22.23 -7.93 -1.90
N ASP A 221 22.37 -7.86 -3.22
CA ASP A 221 21.56 -8.63 -4.16
C ASP A 221 21.72 -10.15 -3.94
N ARG A 222 22.95 -10.61 -3.69
CA ARG A 222 23.24 -12.02 -3.38
C ARG A 222 22.68 -12.43 -2.01
N THR A 223 22.80 -11.59 -0.99
CA THR A 223 22.21 -11.84 0.33
C THR A 223 20.69 -11.95 0.24
N GLN A 224 20.03 -11.10 -0.56
CA GLN A 224 18.59 -11.19 -0.77
C GLN A 224 18.19 -12.50 -1.45
N LYS A 225 18.91 -12.92 -2.50
CA LYS A 225 18.70 -14.22 -3.14
C LYS A 225 18.93 -15.38 -2.18
N MET A 226 19.96 -15.29 -1.34
CA MET A 226 20.23 -16.30 -0.31
C MET A 226 19.09 -16.38 0.71
N MET A 227 18.56 -15.25 1.19
CA MET A 227 17.39 -15.24 2.09
C MET A 227 16.15 -15.87 1.45
N ALA A 228 15.90 -15.59 0.17
CA ALA A 228 14.80 -16.22 -0.57
C ALA A 228 14.97 -17.76 -0.64
N LEU A 229 16.17 -18.22 -0.99
CA LEU A 229 16.49 -19.66 -1.02
C LEU A 229 16.37 -20.32 0.35
N VAL A 230 16.79 -19.64 1.43
CA VAL A 230 16.62 -20.14 2.81
C VAL A 230 15.14 -20.27 3.17
N ALA A 231 14.32 -19.28 2.80
CA ALA A 231 12.88 -19.34 3.02
C ALA A 231 12.24 -20.47 2.22
N GLU A 232 12.58 -20.63 0.94
CA GLU A 232 12.14 -21.76 0.12
C GLU A 232 12.53 -23.10 0.75
N LEU A 233 13.79 -23.24 1.18
CA LEU A 233 14.27 -24.46 1.84
C LEU A 233 13.47 -24.75 3.12
N SER A 234 13.22 -23.73 3.96
CA SER A 234 12.43 -23.91 5.20
C SER A 234 10.99 -24.36 4.90
N MET A 235 10.38 -23.84 3.83
CA MET A 235 9.05 -24.26 3.39
C MET A 235 9.05 -25.72 2.91
N LYS A 236 10.07 -26.12 2.14
CA LYS A 236 10.23 -27.51 1.69
C LYS A 236 10.51 -28.46 2.85
N GLN A 237 11.33 -28.06 3.83
CA GLN A 237 11.57 -28.82 5.05
C GLN A 237 10.29 -29.01 5.86
N ALA A 238 9.51 -27.93 6.06
CA ALA A 238 8.23 -28.01 6.74
C ALA A 238 7.24 -28.95 6.02
N LEU A 239 7.21 -28.90 4.68
CA LEU A 239 6.38 -29.81 3.88
C LEU A 239 6.83 -31.27 4.01
N ALA A 240 8.15 -31.53 3.99
CA ALA A 240 8.68 -32.88 4.19
C ALA A 240 8.32 -33.43 5.57
N ILE A 241 8.42 -32.62 6.63
CA ILE A 241 8.02 -33.01 7.99
C ILE A 241 6.53 -33.33 8.05
N LYS A 242 5.67 -32.51 7.42
CA LYS A 242 4.22 -32.78 7.35
C LYS A 242 3.91 -34.10 6.64
N LEU A 243 4.52 -34.34 5.48
CA LEU A 243 4.33 -35.58 4.74
C LEU A 243 4.82 -36.80 5.53
N GLN A 244 5.95 -36.68 6.23
CA GLN A 244 6.44 -37.73 7.13
C GLN A 244 5.46 -38.02 8.28
N GLN A 245 4.84 -36.98 8.84
CA GLN A 245 3.80 -37.15 9.85
C GLN A 245 2.57 -37.86 9.28
N GLU A 246 2.08 -37.43 8.12
CA GLU A 246 0.94 -38.08 7.44
C GLU A 246 1.21 -39.55 7.11
N MET A 247 2.44 -39.90 6.69
CA MET A 247 2.80 -41.30 6.49
C MET A 247 2.72 -42.08 7.80
N ARG A 248 3.29 -41.56 8.89
CA ARG A 248 3.22 -42.22 10.20
C ARG A 248 1.78 -42.39 10.69
N ASP A 249 0.95 -41.36 10.55
CA ASP A 249 -0.46 -41.41 10.97
C ASP A 249 -1.23 -42.47 10.16
N LYS A 250 -1.00 -42.53 8.84
CA LYS A 250 -1.59 -43.56 7.97
C LYS A 250 -1.09 -44.96 8.26
N GLU A 251 0.21 -45.14 8.54
CA GLU A 251 0.79 -46.42 8.96
C GLU A 251 0.16 -46.91 10.27
N GLN A 252 0.02 -46.04 11.26
CA GLN A 252 -0.64 -46.35 12.53
C GLN A 252 -2.12 -46.70 12.33
N PHE A 253 -2.82 -45.94 11.46
CA PHE A 253 -4.19 -46.23 11.10
C PHE A 253 -4.32 -47.62 10.45
N LEU A 254 -3.47 -47.93 9.45
CA LEU A 254 -3.45 -49.24 8.81
C LEU A 254 -3.13 -50.36 9.80
N MET A 255 -2.15 -50.19 10.68
CA MET A 255 -1.87 -51.17 11.74
C MET A 255 -3.10 -51.41 12.63
N THR A 256 -3.81 -50.35 13.00
CA THR A 256 -5.02 -50.44 13.83
C THR A 256 -6.15 -51.17 13.10
N VAL A 257 -6.35 -50.87 11.81
CA VAL A 257 -7.37 -51.53 10.98
C VAL A 257 -7.02 -53.00 10.76
N SER A 258 -5.76 -53.31 10.39
CA SER A 258 -5.29 -54.68 10.20
C SER A 258 -5.45 -55.51 11.47
N ALA A 259 -5.03 -54.99 12.63
CA ALA A 259 -5.20 -55.69 13.91
C ALA A 259 -6.68 -55.97 14.25
N ARG A 260 -7.60 -55.07 13.89
CA ARG A 260 -9.05 -55.29 14.07
C ARG A 260 -9.59 -56.35 13.12
N ILE A 261 -9.16 -56.32 11.85
CA ILE A 261 -9.54 -57.32 10.85
C ILE A 261 -9.04 -58.71 11.26
N ASP A 262 -7.79 -58.81 11.75
CA ASP A 262 -7.21 -60.07 12.25
C ASP A 262 -7.99 -60.62 13.46
N GLN A 263 -8.61 -59.74 14.25
CA GLN A 263 -9.50 -60.08 15.36
C GLN A 263 -10.96 -60.34 14.94
N GLY A 264 -11.28 -60.26 13.64
CA GLY A 264 -12.64 -60.43 13.10
C GLY A 264 -13.60 -59.28 13.41
N LEU A 265 -13.09 -58.13 13.86
CA LEU A 265 -13.88 -56.94 14.18
C LEU A 265 -14.06 -56.03 12.96
N PRO A 266 -15.22 -55.35 12.83
CA PRO A 266 -15.45 -54.44 11.71
C PRO A 266 -14.51 -53.22 11.73
N PRO A 267 -14.17 -52.66 10.55
CA PRO A 267 -13.39 -51.42 10.46
C PRO A 267 -13.99 -50.26 11.27
N PRO A 268 -13.18 -49.25 11.66
CA PRO A 268 -13.67 -48.07 12.37
C PRO A 268 -14.82 -47.36 11.64
N LYS A 269 -15.80 -46.86 12.39
CA LYS A 269 -16.98 -46.13 11.84
C LYS A 269 -16.60 -44.92 10.98
N GLU A 270 -15.47 -44.28 11.28
CA GLU A 270 -14.95 -43.14 10.52
C GLU A 270 -14.60 -43.53 9.08
N THR A 271 -14.03 -44.72 8.88
CA THR A 271 -13.69 -45.27 7.56
C THR A 271 -14.93 -45.54 6.72
N GLU A 272 -16.00 -46.04 7.35
CA GLU A 272 -17.30 -46.26 6.69
C GLU A 272 -17.93 -44.94 6.25
N ILE A 273 -17.87 -43.91 7.09
CA ILE A 273 -18.38 -42.56 6.77
C ILE A 273 -17.59 -41.96 5.59
N GLU A 274 -16.27 -42.09 5.57
CA GLU A 274 -15.42 -41.62 4.47
C GLU A 274 -15.71 -42.36 3.16
N TRP A 275 -15.89 -43.68 3.22
CA TRP A 275 -16.28 -44.49 2.07
C TRP A 275 -17.63 -44.06 1.46
N LEU A 276 -18.63 -43.83 2.32
CA LEU A 276 -19.94 -43.35 1.88
C LEU A 276 -19.86 -41.96 1.24
N LYS A 277 -18.96 -41.08 1.73
CA LYS A 277 -18.69 -39.78 1.10
C LYS A 277 -18.06 -39.94 -0.29
N ILE A 278 -17.11 -40.86 -0.46
CA ILE A 278 -16.48 -41.14 -1.76
C ILE A 278 -17.52 -41.62 -2.76
N LEU A 279 -18.37 -42.58 -2.39
CA LEU A 279 -19.46 -43.08 -3.23
C LEU A 279 -20.44 -41.99 -3.64
N ARG A 280 -20.81 -41.12 -2.69
CA ARG A 280 -21.68 -39.97 -2.97
C ARG A 280 -21.05 -39.02 -3.98
N ASN A 281 -19.77 -38.70 -3.80
CA ASN A 281 -19.06 -37.78 -4.68
C ASN A 281 -18.90 -38.38 -6.09
N GLU A 282 -18.56 -39.67 -6.19
CA GLU A 282 -18.44 -40.36 -7.48
C GLU A 282 -19.76 -40.36 -8.26
N LYS A 283 -20.88 -40.59 -7.56
CA LYS A 283 -22.22 -40.49 -8.14
C LYS A 283 -22.50 -39.08 -8.69
N VAL A 284 -22.20 -38.05 -7.90
CA VAL A 284 -22.36 -36.64 -8.32
C VAL A 284 -21.49 -36.31 -9.54
N TYR A 285 -20.24 -36.79 -9.58
CA TYR A 285 -19.35 -36.59 -10.72
C TYR A 285 -19.86 -37.28 -11.99
N LYS A 286 -20.38 -38.51 -11.87
CA LYS A 286 -20.99 -39.24 -12.99
C LYS A 286 -22.23 -38.52 -13.52
N GLU A 287 -23.15 -38.13 -12.63
CA GLU A 287 -24.36 -37.38 -13.00
C GLU A 287 -24.02 -36.05 -13.68
N ALA A 288 -23.01 -35.32 -13.18
CA ALA A 288 -22.56 -34.07 -13.79
C ALA A 288 -21.83 -34.25 -15.13
N ALA A 289 -21.18 -35.40 -15.36
CA ALA A 289 -20.58 -35.74 -16.64
C ALA A 289 -21.64 -36.13 -17.67
N GLU A 290 -22.63 -36.93 -17.26
CA GLU A 290 -23.77 -37.31 -18.10
C GLU A 290 -24.64 -36.11 -18.49
N ALA A 291 -24.87 -35.17 -17.57
CA ALA A 291 -25.59 -33.94 -17.86
C ALA A 291 -24.87 -33.09 -18.91
N ARG A 292 -23.54 -32.97 -18.81
CA ARG A 292 -22.72 -32.27 -19.82
C ARG A 292 -22.72 -32.97 -21.17
N ALA A 293 -22.67 -34.31 -21.19
CA ALA A 293 -22.74 -35.09 -22.43
C ALA A 293 -24.11 -34.97 -23.12
N ARG A 294 -25.20 -34.96 -22.34
CA ARG A 294 -26.56 -34.74 -22.86
C ARG A 294 -26.71 -33.34 -23.47
N GLN A 295 -26.24 -32.30 -22.79
CA GLN A 295 -26.25 -30.93 -23.32
C GLN A 295 -25.45 -30.82 -24.63
N ALA A 296 -24.27 -31.44 -24.71
CA ALA A 296 -23.48 -31.43 -25.95
C ALA A 296 -24.17 -32.16 -27.12
N ALA A 297 -24.84 -33.28 -26.85
CA ALA A 297 -25.58 -34.03 -27.87
C ALA A 297 -26.85 -33.30 -28.36
N GLU A 298 -27.54 -32.59 -27.46
CA GLU A 298 -28.67 -31.73 -27.78
C GLU A 298 -28.22 -30.52 -28.64
N GLU A 299 -27.07 -29.91 -28.32
CA GLU A 299 -26.46 -28.84 -29.14
C GLU A 299 -26.06 -29.34 -30.54
N GLU A 300 -25.52 -30.56 -30.64
CA GLU A 300 -25.11 -31.17 -31.92
C GLU A 300 -26.32 -31.56 -32.78
N GLN A 301 -27.40 -32.09 -32.19
CA GLN A 301 -28.66 -32.37 -32.91
C GLN A 301 -29.41 -31.11 -33.34
N ALA A 302 -29.27 -30.01 -32.60
CA ALA A 302 -29.89 -28.72 -32.94
C ALA A 302 -29.15 -27.97 -34.06
N ALA A 303 -27.96 -28.42 -34.47
CA ALA A 303 -27.18 -27.81 -35.55
C ALA A 303 -27.68 -28.28 -36.94
N VAL A 304 -28.60 -27.52 -37.55
CA VAL A 304 -29.09 -27.75 -38.92
C VAL A 304 -28.18 -27.04 -39.94
N PRO A 305 -27.76 -27.68 -41.06
CA PRO A 305 -26.88 -27.04 -42.04
C PRO A 305 -27.55 -25.84 -42.73
N GLY A 306 -27.06 -24.63 -42.46
CA GLY A 306 -27.45 -23.40 -43.17
C GLY A 306 -27.90 -22.22 -42.29
N CYS A 307 -28.05 -22.40 -40.98
CA CYS A 307 -28.38 -21.33 -40.04
C CYS A 307 -27.13 -20.83 -39.29
N VAL A 308 -26.94 -19.50 -39.19
CA VAL A 308 -25.88 -18.92 -38.35
C VAL A 308 -26.32 -19.08 -36.89
N HIS A 309 -25.77 -20.07 -36.20
CA HIS A 309 -26.09 -20.33 -34.80
C HIS A 309 -25.36 -19.33 -33.90
N THR A 310 -26.14 -18.52 -33.18
CA THR A 310 -25.63 -17.61 -32.13
C THR A 310 -25.98 -18.19 -30.76
N THR A 311 -25.00 -18.29 -29.86
CA THR A 311 -25.21 -18.63 -28.43
C THR A 311 -25.85 -17.48 -27.63
N ALA A 312 -26.12 -16.34 -28.27
CA ALA A 312 -26.87 -15.25 -27.67
C ALA A 312 -28.38 -15.58 -27.68
N GLU A 313 -29.02 -15.50 -26.52
CA GLU A 313 -30.48 -15.58 -26.43
C GLU A 313 -31.14 -14.55 -27.35
N GLN A 314 -32.07 -14.97 -28.21
CA GLN A 314 -32.80 -14.05 -29.07
C GLN A 314 -33.65 -13.10 -28.22
N ARG A 315 -33.43 -11.79 -28.40
CA ARG A 315 -34.19 -10.77 -27.68
C ARG A 315 -35.67 -10.86 -28.11
N PRO A 316 -36.62 -10.87 -27.17
CA PRO A 316 -38.04 -10.81 -27.52
C PRO A 316 -38.31 -9.54 -28.35
N THR A 317 -38.65 -9.71 -29.62
CA THR A 317 -38.86 -8.58 -30.57
C THR A 317 -40.27 -8.03 -30.53
N ALA A 318 -41.21 -8.77 -29.94
CA ALA A 318 -42.60 -8.38 -29.81
C ALA A 318 -43.16 -8.74 -28.42
N TYR A 319 -44.17 -7.98 -27.97
CA TYR A 319 -44.98 -8.33 -26.82
C TYR A 319 -46.41 -8.64 -27.26
N ILE A 320 -47.13 -9.38 -26.41
CA ILE A 320 -48.56 -9.61 -26.56
C ILE A 320 -49.26 -8.65 -25.58
N PRO A 321 -50.01 -7.65 -26.07
CA PRO A 321 -50.76 -6.75 -25.20
C PRO A 321 -51.87 -7.51 -24.45
N ASN A 322 -52.04 -7.25 -23.15
CA ASN A 322 -53.05 -7.90 -22.29
C ASN A 322 -54.37 -7.10 -22.16
N ASP A 323 -54.60 -6.09 -23.01
CA ASP A 323 -55.81 -5.25 -22.93
C ASP A 323 -57.02 -5.96 -23.57
N GLU A 324 -58.15 -6.01 -22.85
CA GLU A 324 -59.40 -6.71 -23.23
C GLU A 324 -60.02 -6.26 -24.57
N TYR A 325 -59.58 -5.13 -25.13
CA TYR A 325 -60.08 -4.57 -26.39
C TYR A 325 -59.13 -4.77 -27.59
N SER A 326 -58.02 -5.50 -27.42
CA SER A 326 -57.03 -5.72 -28.48
C SER A 326 -56.85 -7.21 -28.81
N LEU A 327 -56.82 -7.53 -30.11
CA LEU A 327 -56.53 -8.90 -30.58
C LEU A 327 -55.11 -9.33 -30.11
N PRO A 328 -54.91 -10.58 -29.67
CA PRO A 328 -53.64 -11.10 -29.15
C PRO A 328 -52.65 -11.37 -30.29
N LEU A 329 -52.30 -10.30 -31.02
CA LEU A 329 -51.34 -10.32 -32.11
C LEU A 329 -50.02 -9.73 -31.61
N PRO A 330 -48.87 -10.37 -31.90
CA PRO A 330 -47.56 -9.89 -31.45
C PRO A 330 -47.30 -8.48 -32.02
N ARG A 331 -47.04 -7.51 -31.14
CA ARG A 331 -46.70 -6.14 -31.54
C ARG A 331 -45.21 -5.87 -31.30
N PRO A 332 -44.49 -5.27 -32.27
CA PRO A 332 -43.09 -4.95 -32.09
C PRO A 332 -42.91 -3.94 -30.95
N TYR A 333 -41.88 -4.13 -30.14
CA TYR A 333 -41.46 -3.08 -29.21
C TYR A 333 -40.99 -1.89 -30.05
N GLY A 334 -41.59 -0.71 -29.84
CA GLY A 334 -41.20 0.52 -30.54
C GLY A 334 -39.81 1.02 -30.14
N ALA A 335 -39.55 2.32 -30.22
CA ALA A 335 -38.25 2.91 -29.90
C ALA A 335 -37.74 2.68 -28.45
N LEU A 336 -38.61 2.21 -27.55
CA LEU A 336 -38.33 1.93 -26.13
C LEU A 336 -38.40 0.43 -25.82
N ALA A 337 -37.57 -0.38 -26.49
CA ALA A 337 -37.51 -1.82 -26.25
C ALA A 337 -36.88 -2.13 -24.87
N PRO A 338 -37.41 -3.12 -24.10
CA PRO A 338 -36.82 -3.53 -22.83
C PRO A 338 -35.40 -4.07 -23.02
N PHE A 339 -34.46 -3.61 -22.18
CA PHE A 339 -33.09 -4.10 -22.16
C PHE A 339 -32.94 -5.22 -21.11
N LYS A 340 -32.44 -6.40 -21.50
CA LYS A 340 -32.04 -7.45 -20.56
C LYS A 340 -30.64 -7.12 -20.02
N PRO A 341 -30.45 -6.91 -18.70
CA PRO A 341 -29.13 -6.74 -18.12
C PRO A 341 -28.24 -7.94 -18.42
N SER A 342 -26.99 -7.70 -18.82
CA SER A 342 -26.04 -8.78 -19.11
C SER A 342 -25.75 -9.61 -17.85
N GLU A 343 -25.72 -10.93 -17.98
CA GLU A 343 -25.31 -11.80 -16.88
C GLU A 343 -23.88 -11.48 -16.44
N ALA A 344 -23.66 -11.52 -15.13
CA ALA A 344 -22.35 -11.33 -14.54
C ALA A 344 -21.34 -12.35 -15.11
N GLY A 345 -20.33 -11.87 -15.84
CA GLY A 345 -19.37 -12.74 -16.51
C GLY A 345 -18.52 -13.57 -15.54
N SER A 346 -17.94 -14.67 -16.04
CA SER A 346 -17.10 -15.62 -15.28
C SER A 346 -15.95 -14.96 -14.50
N ASN A 347 -15.49 -13.79 -14.95
CA ASN A 347 -14.47 -12.96 -14.29
C ASN A 347 -14.88 -12.40 -12.92
N MET A 348 -16.17 -12.44 -12.55
CA MET A 348 -16.60 -12.11 -11.18
C MET A 348 -16.07 -13.08 -10.13
N ARG A 349 -15.56 -14.26 -10.51
CA ARG A 349 -14.88 -15.20 -9.60
C ARG A 349 -13.55 -14.64 -9.05
N HIS A 350 -12.94 -13.68 -9.74
CA HIS A 350 -11.72 -13.00 -9.31
C HIS A 350 -11.98 -11.77 -8.42
N PHE A 351 -13.23 -11.31 -8.37
CA PHE A 351 -13.68 -10.35 -7.36
C PHE A 351 -13.85 -11.08 -6.03
N ARG A 352 -12.81 -11.04 -5.19
CA ARG A 352 -12.90 -11.53 -3.82
C ARG A 352 -13.72 -10.58 -2.98
N LYS A 353 -14.90 -11.02 -2.56
CA LYS A 353 -15.62 -10.35 -1.48
C LYS A 353 -14.71 -10.33 -0.23
N PRO A 354 -14.57 -9.18 0.44
CA PRO A 354 -13.64 -9.03 1.57
C PRO A 354 -13.97 -10.04 2.67
N ILE A 355 -12.92 -10.65 3.23
CA ILE A 355 -13.03 -11.73 4.23
C ILE A 355 -13.41 -11.10 5.58
N VAL A 356 -14.60 -11.45 6.06
CA VAL A 356 -15.07 -11.10 7.40
C VAL A 356 -14.37 -12.01 8.42
N LYS A 357 -13.61 -11.44 9.36
CA LYS A 357 -12.92 -12.21 10.42
C LYS A 357 -13.93 -12.65 11.49
N PRO A 358 -13.78 -13.87 12.06
CA PRO A 358 -14.65 -14.33 13.13
C PRO A 358 -14.43 -13.50 14.40
N ILE A 359 -15.55 -13.15 15.03
CA ILE A 359 -15.62 -12.42 16.28
C ILE A 359 -15.45 -13.47 17.40
N GLU A 360 -14.37 -13.38 18.18
CA GLU A 360 -14.30 -14.04 19.49
C GLU A 360 -15.25 -13.29 20.43
N ILE A 361 -16.19 -14.04 21.03
CA ILE A 361 -17.19 -13.53 22.00
C ILE A 361 -16.49 -13.10 23.28
#